data_AF-A0A7J9SA14-F1
#
_entry.id   AF-A0A7J9SA14-F1
#
_cell.length_a   1.000
_cell.length_b   1.000
_cell.length_c   1.000
_cell.angle_alpha   90.00
_cell.angle_beta   90.00
_cell.angle_gamma   90.00
#
_symmetry.space_group_name_H-M   'P 1'
#
loop_
_entity.id
_entity.type
_entity.pdbx_description
1 polymer ?
#
loop_
_entity_poly.entity_id
_entity_poly.type
_entity_poly.pdbx_seq_one_letter_code
_entity_poly.pdbx_strand_id
1 'polypeptide(L)'
;MDEMKNFDLNIEKVLEDWKVYHALREIIANAIDEQSLTKTNDVEIFKDENGNYHIRDFGRGIKYQHLTQNENEEKNNNPDLVIGKFGVGLKDALATFERNGIDVLIKSKHGDITVDKSTKHGFDDILTLHAVIKKPSDNIMEGTEVILSGITDYDIKQSQNFFLKYSKNNLLESTEYGEIYDNKGEKSKIYINGLLVATEENFLFSYNITKTNSKIRKALNRERTNVGRQAYTDRIKQILLISKSERVIDRLVNDIEEDERGHSHDEIKWVEISKHACTHLNSRKNVIFLTSEQIQNNFSTVDDARSEGIKVVTIPNTVANKIKDSKDFEGNQIRGLETYFEEKNSNYEYTFIDEKDLSDEEKEIFSKTEKIINLIGGRPSILREILISETMKRDIRGYDTKGLWEPDEKRIIIRRDQLKHLESYAGVLLHELAHARSGADDVSRHFELELSALLGIIAEKIIRNS
;
A
#
# COMPACT_ATOMS: atom_id res chain seq x y z
N MET A 1 -61.78 21.71 -11.78
CA MET A 1 -60.54 21.94 -12.52
C MET A 1 -59.42 21.73 -11.54
N ASP A 2 -58.67 20.63 -11.65
CA ASP A 2 -57.49 20.45 -10.82
C ASP A 2 -56.44 21.49 -11.22
N GLU A 3 -56.01 22.32 -10.27
CA GLU A 3 -54.94 23.29 -10.48
C GLU A 3 -53.65 22.54 -10.82
N MET A 4 -53.27 22.56 -12.10
CA MET A 4 -51.94 22.13 -12.55
C MET A 4 -50.99 23.32 -12.43
N LYS A 5 -49.83 23.11 -11.78
CA LYS A 5 -48.78 24.12 -11.70
C LYS A 5 -47.61 23.71 -12.59
N ASN A 6 -47.26 24.57 -13.54
CA ASN A 6 -46.09 24.37 -14.39
C ASN A 6 -44.90 25.09 -13.77
N PHE A 7 -43.79 24.37 -13.60
CA PHE A 7 -42.55 24.90 -13.05
C PHE A 7 -41.44 24.81 -14.11
N ASP A 8 -40.93 25.96 -14.57
CA ASP A 8 -39.89 26.02 -15.59
C ASP A 8 -38.55 25.50 -15.03
N LEU A 9 -37.98 24.48 -15.67
CA LEU A 9 -36.69 23.92 -15.28
C LEU A 9 -35.51 24.76 -15.78
N ASN A 10 -35.76 25.75 -16.66
CA ASN A 10 -34.78 26.65 -17.29
C ASN A 10 -33.63 25.90 -18.01
N ILE A 11 -33.99 24.86 -18.76
CA ILE A 11 -33.01 24.05 -19.52
C ILE A 11 -33.08 24.46 -20.98
N GLU A 12 -32.09 25.24 -21.45
CA GLU A 12 -31.99 25.71 -22.85
C GLU A 12 -31.10 24.81 -23.72
N LYS A 13 -30.05 24.20 -23.12
CA LYS A 13 -29.21 23.18 -23.76
C LYS A 13 -29.02 22.02 -22.79
N VAL A 14 -29.51 20.85 -23.17
CA VAL A 14 -29.34 19.60 -22.42
C VAL A 14 -27.90 19.12 -22.63
N LEU A 15 -27.23 18.61 -21.58
CA LEU A 15 -25.89 18.02 -21.69
C LEU A 15 -25.89 16.84 -22.68
N GLU A 16 -25.41 17.07 -23.91
CA GLU A 16 -25.44 16.09 -25.01
C GLU A 16 -24.75 14.76 -24.65
N ASP A 17 -23.77 14.79 -23.75
CA ASP A 17 -22.96 13.63 -23.35
C ASP A 17 -23.69 12.62 -22.42
N TRP A 18 -24.84 12.98 -21.86
CA TRP A 18 -25.58 12.10 -20.96
C TRP A 18 -26.44 11.07 -21.70
N LYS A 19 -26.07 9.80 -21.53
CA LYS A 19 -26.93 8.64 -21.82
C LYS A 19 -27.94 8.36 -20.70
N VAL A 20 -28.99 7.59 -21.01
CA VAL A 20 -30.09 7.21 -20.09
C VAL A 20 -29.58 6.66 -18.75
N TYR A 21 -28.57 5.80 -18.75
CA TYR A 21 -28.03 5.23 -17.52
C TYR A 21 -27.35 6.26 -16.60
N HIS A 22 -26.87 7.41 -17.12
CA HIS A 22 -26.36 8.50 -16.26
C HIS A 22 -27.50 9.24 -15.57
N ALA A 23 -28.63 9.44 -16.26
CA ALA A 23 -29.84 10.00 -15.66
C ALA A 23 -30.39 9.07 -14.56
N LEU A 24 -30.46 7.76 -14.84
CA LEU A 24 -30.81 6.75 -13.83
C LEU A 24 -29.87 6.77 -12.63
N ARG A 25 -28.57 6.92 -12.85
CA ARG A 25 -27.57 7.03 -11.77
C ARG A 25 -27.93 8.19 -10.82
N GLU A 26 -28.33 9.35 -11.33
CA GLU A 26 -28.73 10.46 -10.45
C GLU A 26 -30.00 10.18 -9.64
N ILE A 27 -31.00 9.53 -10.24
CA ILE A 27 -32.22 9.17 -9.53
C ILE A 27 -31.91 8.20 -8.39
N ILE A 28 -31.13 7.16 -8.68
CA ILE A 28 -30.71 6.17 -7.68
C ILE A 28 -29.83 6.80 -6.60
N ALA A 29 -28.89 7.69 -6.98
CA ALA A 29 -28.04 8.38 -6.01
C ALA A 29 -28.85 9.26 -5.05
N ASN A 30 -29.85 9.99 -5.54
CA ASN A 30 -30.72 10.81 -4.69
C ASN A 30 -31.56 9.96 -3.73
N ALA A 31 -32.05 8.81 -4.17
CA ALA A 31 -32.76 7.86 -3.32
C ALA A 31 -31.84 7.29 -2.21
N ILE A 32 -30.60 6.94 -2.55
CA ILE A 32 -29.59 6.44 -1.60
C ILE A 32 -29.15 7.53 -0.61
N ASP A 33 -29.01 8.78 -1.07
CA ASP A 33 -28.71 9.93 -0.20
C ASP A 33 -29.80 10.12 0.84
N GLU A 34 -31.07 10.09 0.39
CA GLU A 34 -32.20 10.25 1.28
C GLU A 34 -32.29 9.09 2.28
N GLN A 35 -32.06 7.84 1.83
CA GLN A 35 -31.95 6.68 2.71
C GLN A 35 -30.85 6.89 3.77
N SER A 36 -29.67 7.36 3.37
CA SER A 36 -28.53 7.56 4.26
C SER A 36 -28.77 8.67 5.29
N LEU A 37 -29.41 9.77 4.87
CA LEU A 37 -29.74 10.90 5.74
C LEU A 37 -30.86 10.58 6.73
N THR A 38 -31.89 9.86 6.27
CA THR A 38 -33.10 9.58 7.07
C THR A 38 -33.06 8.24 7.80
N LYS A 39 -32.09 7.38 7.47
CA LYS A 39 -31.95 6.00 7.99
C LYS A 39 -33.21 5.15 7.78
N THR A 40 -33.79 5.27 6.59
CA THR A 40 -35.01 4.57 6.19
C THR A 40 -34.68 3.22 5.53
N ASN A 41 -35.72 2.50 5.12
CA ASN A 41 -35.60 1.21 4.44
C ASN A 41 -34.78 1.31 3.14
N ASP A 42 -34.28 0.16 2.69
CA ASP A 42 -33.50 0.06 1.45
C ASP A 42 -34.29 0.52 0.23
N VAL A 43 -33.63 1.30 -0.65
CA VAL A 43 -34.18 1.69 -1.95
C VAL A 43 -34.54 0.45 -2.77
N GLU A 44 -35.76 0.45 -3.30
CA GLU A 44 -36.27 -0.61 -4.17
C GLU A 44 -36.18 -0.21 -5.64
N ILE A 45 -35.70 -1.13 -6.48
CA ILE A 45 -35.69 -0.98 -7.93
C ILE A 45 -36.33 -2.21 -8.55
N PHE A 46 -37.49 -2.06 -9.16
CA PHE A 46 -38.25 -3.17 -9.72
C PHE A 46 -38.97 -2.78 -11.01
N LYS A 47 -39.41 -3.79 -11.77
CA LYS A 47 -40.17 -3.63 -13.01
C LYS A 47 -41.61 -4.10 -12.76
N ASP A 48 -42.60 -3.30 -13.15
CA ASP A 48 -44.01 -3.65 -13.04
C ASP A 48 -44.47 -4.57 -14.19
N GLU A 49 -45.73 -5.02 -14.11
CA GLU A 49 -46.36 -5.87 -15.13
C GLU A 49 -46.51 -5.18 -16.50
N ASN A 50 -46.55 -3.85 -16.52
CA ASN A 50 -46.64 -3.04 -17.74
C ASN A 50 -45.25 -2.79 -18.38
N GLY A 51 -44.18 -3.23 -17.73
CA GLY A 51 -42.81 -3.07 -18.17
C GLY A 51 -42.15 -1.76 -17.76
N ASN A 52 -42.79 -0.96 -16.90
CA ASN A 52 -42.24 0.27 -16.34
C ASN A 52 -41.29 -0.04 -15.20
N TYR A 53 -40.25 0.78 -15.05
CA TYR A 53 -39.31 0.67 -13.95
C TYR A 53 -39.67 1.64 -12.83
N HIS A 54 -39.62 1.14 -11.60
CA HIS A 54 -39.88 1.87 -10.38
C HIS A 54 -38.59 1.98 -9.58
N ILE A 55 -38.25 3.18 -9.13
CA ILE A 55 -37.19 3.45 -8.16
C ILE A 55 -37.85 4.12 -6.96
N ARG A 56 -37.86 3.45 -5.82
CA ARG A 56 -38.58 3.88 -4.63
C ARG A 56 -37.66 4.01 -3.43
N ASP A 57 -37.67 5.18 -2.81
CA ASP A 57 -37.13 5.40 -1.46
C ASP A 57 -38.26 5.46 -0.43
N PHE A 58 -37.90 5.41 0.85
CA PHE A 58 -38.81 5.50 1.99
C PHE A 58 -38.52 6.74 2.85
N GLY A 59 -37.96 7.78 2.22
CA GLY A 59 -37.55 9.01 2.88
C GLY A 59 -38.68 10.00 3.14
N ARG A 60 -38.33 11.28 3.18
CA ARG A 60 -39.26 12.37 3.50
C ARG A 60 -40.21 12.71 2.34
N GLY A 61 -39.87 12.28 1.12
CA GLY A 61 -40.61 12.58 -0.11
C GLY A 61 -40.13 13.87 -0.79
N ILE A 62 -39.99 13.84 -2.11
CA ILE A 62 -39.55 15.01 -2.89
C ILE A 62 -40.60 16.13 -2.88
N LYS A 63 -40.15 17.38 -2.91
CA LYS A 63 -40.99 18.57 -3.11
C LYS A 63 -40.61 19.22 -4.42
N TYR A 64 -41.54 19.93 -5.05
CA TYR A 64 -41.23 20.69 -6.28
C TYR A 64 -40.10 21.72 -6.07
N GLN A 65 -39.91 22.23 -4.85
CA GLN A 65 -38.81 23.14 -4.51
C GLN A 65 -37.44 22.47 -4.68
N HIS A 66 -37.35 21.15 -4.59
CA HIS A 66 -36.11 20.41 -4.83
C HIS A 66 -35.74 20.34 -6.32
N LEU A 67 -36.64 20.76 -7.23
CA LEU A 67 -36.33 21.00 -8.64
C LEU A 67 -35.69 22.39 -8.86
N THR A 68 -35.55 23.23 -7.83
CA THR A 68 -34.82 24.50 -7.96
C THR A 68 -33.31 24.26 -7.93
N GLN A 69 -32.56 25.09 -8.66
CA GLN A 69 -31.10 25.00 -8.70
C GLN A 69 -30.49 25.64 -7.46
N ASN A 70 -30.53 24.93 -6.33
CA ASN A 70 -29.94 25.39 -5.08
C ASN A 70 -29.05 24.30 -4.48
N GLU A 71 -27.97 24.71 -3.81
CA GLU A 71 -27.19 23.81 -2.98
C GLU A 71 -28.05 23.35 -1.80
N ASN A 72 -27.94 22.06 -1.44
CA ASN A 72 -28.64 21.53 -0.29
C ASN A 72 -27.73 21.61 0.94
N GLU A 73 -28.04 22.52 1.87
CA GLU A 73 -27.26 22.73 3.09
C GLU A 73 -27.12 21.46 3.94
N GLU A 74 -28.15 20.61 4.01
CA GLU A 74 -28.11 19.34 4.74
C GLU A 74 -27.08 18.38 4.14
N LYS A 75 -27.05 18.27 2.79
CA LYS A 75 -26.05 17.47 2.08
C LYS A 75 -24.63 18.04 2.24
N ASN A 76 -24.50 19.37 2.23
CA ASN A 76 -23.22 20.05 2.47
C ASN A 76 -22.68 19.84 3.90
N ASN A 77 -23.57 19.77 4.89
CA ASN A 77 -23.24 19.50 6.28
C ASN A 77 -22.94 18.02 6.57
N ASN A 78 -23.37 17.11 5.68
CA ASN A 78 -23.16 15.67 5.80
C ASN A 78 -22.39 15.06 4.61
N PRO A 79 -21.22 15.60 4.23
CA PRO A 79 -20.55 15.27 2.97
C PRO A 79 -19.97 13.86 2.89
N ASP A 80 -19.90 13.17 4.02
CA ASP A 80 -19.39 11.79 4.16
C ASP A 80 -20.53 10.76 4.21
N LEU A 81 -21.80 11.21 4.21
CA LEU A 81 -23.01 10.35 4.17
C LEU A 81 -23.72 10.37 2.81
N VAL A 82 -23.47 11.40 1.99
CA VAL A 82 -24.16 11.59 0.72
C VAL A 82 -23.22 11.50 -0.47
N ILE A 83 -23.74 10.97 -1.56
CA ILE A 83 -23.15 10.87 -2.89
C ILE A 83 -23.29 12.21 -3.62
N GLY A 84 -24.51 12.75 -3.68
CA GLY A 84 -24.82 13.98 -4.41
C GLY A 84 -24.64 15.23 -3.55
N LYS A 85 -24.22 16.35 -4.16
CA LYS A 85 -24.07 17.64 -3.46
C LYS A 85 -24.85 18.79 -4.08
N PHE A 86 -25.18 18.70 -5.37
CA PHE A 86 -25.79 19.79 -6.14
C PHE A 86 -27.22 19.48 -6.54
N GLY A 87 -28.10 20.47 -6.45
CA GLY A 87 -29.48 20.40 -6.92
C GLY A 87 -29.67 20.45 -8.45
N VAL A 88 -28.60 20.26 -9.24
CA VAL A 88 -28.67 20.29 -10.71
C VAL A 88 -28.96 18.91 -11.31
N GLY A 89 -28.44 17.83 -10.70
CA GLY A 89 -28.44 16.50 -11.31
C GLY A 89 -29.85 15.93 -11.61
N LEU A 90 -30.86 16.30 -10.80
CA LEU A 90 -32.23 15.88 -11.05
C LEU A 90 -32.81 16.55 -12.31
N LYS A 91 -32.52 17.82 -12.56
CA LYS A 91 -32.95 18.53 -13.77
C LYS A 91 -32.34 17.91 -15.02
N ASP A 92 -31.04 17.65 -14.97
CA ASP A 92 -30.30 17.04 -16.08
C ASP A 92 -30.78 15.62 -16.36
N ALA A 93 -31.13 14.86 -15.32
CA ALA A 93 -31.74 13.55 -15.46
C ALA A 93 -33.10 13.64 -16.18
N LEU A 94 -33.99 14.54 -15.74
CA LEU A 94 -35.31 14.75 -16.37
C LEU A 94 -35.19 15.18 -17.83
N ALA A 95 -34.29 16.11 -18.14
CA ALA A 95 -34.03 16.52 -19.52
C ALA A 95 -33.42 15.40 -20.38
N THR A 96 -32.59 14.55 -19.78
CA THR A 96 -32.04 13.39 -20.46
C THR A 96 -33.10 12.35 -20.78
N PHE A 97 -34.03 12.10 -19.85
CA PHE A 97 -35.16 11.19 -20.10
C PHE A 97 -36.04 11.71 -21.23
N GLU A 98 -36.42 12.98 -21.21
CA GLU A 98 -37.26 13.57 -22.25
C GLU A 98 -36.64 13.45 -23.65
N ARG A 99 -35.35 13.80 -23.81
CA ARG A 99 -34.69 13.72 -25.13
C ARG A 99 -34.66 12.30 -25.71
N ASN A 100 -34.67 11.28 -24.84
CA ASN A 100 -34.63 9.88 -25.22
C ASN A 100 -36.03 9.25 -25.29
N GLY A 101 -37.10 10.06 -25.18
CA GLY A 101 -38.48 9.57 -25.24
C GLY A 101 -38.87 8.69 -24.05
N ILE A 102 -38.27 8.92 -22.88
CA ILE A 102 -38.58 8.22 -21.63
C ILE A 102 -39.56 9.06 -20.84
N ASP A 103 -40.72 8.49 -20.55
CA ASP A 103 -41.73 9.13 -19.72
C ASP A 103 -41.40 8.97 -18.25
N VAL A 104 -41.49 10.06 -17.50
CA VAL A 104 -41.17 10.13 -16.06
C VAL A 104 -42.37 10.58 -15.27
N LEU A 105 -42.71 9.82 -14.23
CA LEU A 105 -43.67 10.20 -13.20
C LEU A 105 -43.02 10.06 -11.82
N ILE A 106 -42.91 11.16 -11.09
CA ILE A 106 -42.42 11.16 -9.71
C ILE A 106 -43.61 11.35 -8.77
N LYS A 107 -43.79 10.42 -7.84
CA LYS A 107 -44.84 10.45 -6.81
C LYS A 107 -44.24 10.69 -5.43
N SER A 108 -44.93 11.49 -4.65
CA SER A 108 -44.64 11.73 -3.23
C SER A 108 -45.89 12.23 -2.53
N LYS A 109 -45.91 12.24 -1.19
CA LYS A 109 -46.98 12.90 -0.42
C LYS A 109 -47.15 14.39 -0.70
N HIS A 110 -46.21 15.02 -1.40
CA HIS A 110 -46.20 16.45 -1.70
C HIS A 110 -46.72 16.78 -3.11
N GLY A 111 -46.87 15.79 -3.98
CA GLY A 111 -47.36 15.98 -5.34
C GLY A 111 -46.89 14.90 -6.31
N ASP A 112 -47.61 14.82 -7.42
CA ASP A 112 -47.24 14.02 -8.58
C ASP A 112 -46.60 14.94 -9.62
N ILE A 113 -45.40 14.61 -10.08
CA ILE A 113 -44.61 15.45 -10.97
C ILE A 113 -44.36 14.68 -12.27
N THR A 114 -44.78 15.25 -13.39
CA THR A 114 -44.42 14.80 -14.73
C THR A 114 -43.62 15.88 -15.44
N VAL A 115 -43.07 15.57 -16.61
CA VAL A 115 -42.30 16.52 -17.42
C VAL A 115 -43.04 16.78 -18.73
N ASP A 116 -43.11 18.05 -19.15
CA ASP A 116 -43.72 18.46 -20.42
C ASP A 116 -42.94 19.61 -21.06
N LYS A 117 -43.07 19.79 -22.36
CA LYS A 117 -42.51 20.94 -23.09
C LYS A 117 -43.57 22.03 -23.21
N SER A 118 -43.30 23.20 -22.64
CA SER A 118 -44.16 24.38 -22.80
C SER A 118 -43.34 25.63 -23.10
N THR A 119 -44.02 26.67 -23.60
CA THR A 119 -43.37 27.95 -23.86
C THR A 119 -42.94 28.61 -22.55
N LYS A 120 -41.77 29.24 -22.57
CA LYS A 120 -41.23 29.97 -21.42
C LYS A 120 -42.14 31.16 -21.11
N HIS A 121 -42.48 31.36 -19.84
CA HIS A 121 -43.42 32.42 -19.46
C HIS A 121 -42.87 33.81 -19.85
N GLY A 122 -43.52 34.47 -20.81
CA GLY A 122 -43.10 35.77 -21.36
C GLY A 122 -42.19 35.72 -22.60
N PHE A 123 -41.90 34.53 -23.13
CA PHE A 123 -41.17 34.32 -24.39
C PHE A 123 -41.80 33.17 -25.18
N ASP A 124 -42.81 33.48 -26.00
CA ASP A 124 -43.58 32.48 -26.75
C ASP A 124 -42.75 31.71 -27.79
N ASP A 125 -41.60 32.24 -28.18
CA ASP A 125 -40.69 31.65 -29.17
C ASP A 125 -39.71 30.63 -28.56
N ILE A 126 -39.67 30.49 -27.23
CA ILE A 126 -38.71 29.61 -26.53
C ILE A 126 -39.47 28.47 -25.84
N LEU A 127 -39.32 27.25 -26.36
CA LEU A 127 -39.79 26.03 -25.71
C LEU A 127 -38.78 25.59 -24.64
N THR A 128 -39.20 25.51 -23.38
CA THR A 128 -38.38 24.98 -22.28
C THR A 128 -39.08 23.79 -21.62
N LEU A 129 -38.26 22.96 -20.97
CA LEU A 129 -38.75 21.82 -20.21
C LEU A 129 -39.38 22.29 -18.90
N HIS A 130 -40.62 21.90 -18.65
CA HIS A 130 -41.36 22.23 -17.45
C HIS A 130 -41.71 20.98 -16.65
N ALA A 131 -41.61 21.08 -15.32
CA ALA A 131 -42.19 20.10 -14.41
C ALA A 131 -43.66 20.46 -14.16
N VAL A 132 -44.56 19.56 -14.55
CA VAL A 132 -46.00 19.68 -14.34
C VAL A 132 -46.34 19.03 -13.01
N ILE A 133 -46.75 19.85 -12.04
CA ILE A 133 -47.01 19.44 -10.66
C ILE A 133 -48.52 19.34 -10.46
N LYS A 134 -48.98 18.15 -10.09
CA LYS A 134 -50.35 17.83 -9.72
C LYS A 134 -50.43 17.53 -8.22
N LYS A 135 -51.65 17.55 -7.67
CA LYS A 135 -51.91 17.07 -6.31
C LYS A 135 -51.43 15.61 -6.17
N PRO A 136 -50.93 15.22 -4.98
CA PRO A 136 -50.44 13.88 -4.77
C PRO A 136 -51.55 12.86 -5.01
N SER A 137 -51.27 11.82 -5.80
CA SER A 137 -52.19 10.68 -5.93
C SER A 137 -52.30 9.89 -4.63
N ASP A 138 -51.26 9.93 -3.79
CA ASP A 138 -51.22 9.36 -2.45
C ASP A 138 -50.62 10.37 -1.46
N ASN A 139 -51.46 10.92 -0.58
CA ASN A 139 -51.07 11.95 0.38
C ASN A 139 -50.48 11.39 1.68
N ILE A 140 -50.52 10.07 1.89
CA ILE A 140 -49.91 9.39 3.04
C ILE A 140 -48.65 8.60 2.66
N MET A 141 -48.25 8.67 1.38
CA MET A 141 -47.06 8.01 0.87
C MET A 141 -45.80 8.34 1.68
N GLU A 142 -45.11 7.30 2.10
CA GLU A 142 -43.76 7.41 2.66
C GLU A 142 -42.73 7.32 1.52
N GLY A 143 -41.83 8.31 1.48
CA GLY A 143 -40.78 8.41 0.48
C GLY A 143 -41.19 9.00 -0.87
N THR A 144 -40.36 8.71 -1.87
CA THR A 144 -40.55 9.10 -3.28
C THR A 144 -40.52 7.85 -4.15
N GLU A 145 -41.39 7.79 -5.15
CA GLU A 145 -41.35 6.77 -6.20
C GLU A 145 -41.17 7.45 -7.56
N VAL A 146 -40.15 7.05 -8.30
CA VAL A 146 -39.90 7.48 -9.68
C VAL A 146 -40.25 6.33 -10.61
N ILE A 147 -41.26 6.54 -11.44
CA ILE A 147 -41.76 5.58 -12.43
C ILE A 147 -41.28 6.01 -13.81
N LEU A 148 -40.63 5.10 -14.53
CA LEU A 148 -39.95 5.36 -15.79
C LEU A 148 -40.47 4.39 -16.85
N SER A 149 -41.04 4.93 -17.92
CA SER A 149 -41.56 4.14 -19.06
C SER A 149 -40.61 4.28 -20.25
N GLY A 150 -40.29 3.18 -20.93
CA GLY A 150 -39.34 3.17 -22.05
C GLY A 150 -37.88 2.91 -21.66
N ILE A 151 -37.61 2.54 -20.41
CA ILE A 151 -36.27 2.16 -19.94
C ILE A 151 -36.00 0.67 -20.19
N THR A 152 -34.78 0.37 -20.65
CA THR A 152 -34.35 -1.01 -20.87
C THR A 152 -33.69 -1.61 -19.62
N ASP A 153 -33.77 -2.93 -19.50
CA ASP A 153 -33.04 -3.68 -18.47
C ASP A 153 -31.52 -3.47 -18.56
N TYR A 154 -31.02 -3.17 -19.76
CA TYR A 154 -29.63 -2.82 -19.98
C TYR A 154 -29.27 -1.50 -19.28
N ASP A 155 -30.09 -0.46 -19.43
CA ASP A 155 -29.84 0.85 -18.80
C ASP A 155 -29.85 0.77 -17.28
N ILE A 156 -30.76 -0.03 -16.71
CA ILE A 156 -30.82 -0.29 -15.26
C ILE A 156 -29.57 -1.03 -14.78
N LYS A 157 -29.13 -2.07 -15.50
CA LYS A 157 -27.88 -2.78 -15.15
C LYS A 157 -26.66 -1.87 -15.26
N GLN A 158 -26.59 -1.03 -16.29
CA GLN A 158 -25.49 -0.07 -16.45
C GLN A 158 -25.49 1.00 -15.35
N SER A 159 -26.67 1.50 -14.94
CA SER A 159 -26.76 2.47 -13.84
C SER A 159 -26.37 1.85 -12.50
N GLN A 160 -26.80 0.60 -12.24
CA GLN A 160 -26.42 -0.15 -11.04
C GLN A 160 -24.90 -0.36 -10.92
N ASN A 161 -24.19 -0.56 -12.03
CA ASN A 161 -22.73 -0.73 -12.04
C ASN A 161 -21.94 0.45 -11.46
N PHE A 162 -22.55 1.63 -11.36
CA PHE A 162 -21.94 2.79 -10.69
C PHE A 162 -21.97 2.69 -9.17
N PHE A 163 -22.76 1.82 -8.57
CA PHE A 163 -22.87 1.75 -7.11
C PHE A 163 -22.19 0.51 -6.56
N LEU A 164 -21.43 0.71 -5.50
CA LEU A 164 -20.74 -0.35 -4.76
C LEU A 164 -21.72 -1.39 -4.21
N LYS A 165 -22.91 -0.97 -3.77
CA LYS A 165 -23.98 -1.84 -3.25
C LYS A 165 -24.41 -2.92 -4.26
N TYR A 166 -24.36 -2.64 -5.56
CA TYR A 166 -24.70 -3.60 -6.61
C TYR A 166 -23.47 -4.31 -7.18
N SER A 167 -22.27 -3.92 -6.75
CA SER A 167 -21.04 -4.61 -7.11
C SER A 167 -20.90 -5.92 -6.33
N LYS A 168 -20.33 -6.94 -6.96
CA LYS A 168 -19.99 -8.23 -6.30
C LYS A 168 -18.58 -8.19 -5.69
N ASN A 169 -18.14 -7.02 -5.25
CA ASN A 169 -16.79 -6.83 -4.73
C ASN A 169 -16.70 -7.38 -3.31
N ASN A 170 -15.62 -8.12 -3.03
CA ASN A 170 -15.38 -8.68 -1.70
C ASN A 170 -14.65 -7.65 -0.84
N LEU A 171 -15.26 -7.21 0.26
CA LEU A 171 -14.62 -6.34 1.24
C LEU A 171 -13.45 -7.08 1.91
N LEU A 172 -12.25 -6.49 1.87
CA LEU A 172 -11.05 -7.03 2.51
C LEU A 172 -10.81 -6.40 3.89
N GLU A 173 -11.03 -5.08 4.00
CA GLU A 173 -10.87 -4.32 5.24
C GLU A 173 -11.65 -3.01 5.19
N SER A 174 -12.19 -2.60 6.33
CA SER A 174 -12.74 -1.25 6.53
C SER A 174 -11.84 -0.48 7.51
N THR A 175 -11.48 0.74 7.13
CA THR A 175 -10.58 1.63 7.89
C THR A 175 -11.31 2.93 8.23
N GLU A 176 -10.67 3.80 9.01
CA GLU A 176 -11.26 5.09 9.37
C GLU A 176 -11.61 5.97 8.14
N TYR A 177 -10.82 5.86 7.08
CA TYR A 177 -10.91 6.76 5.92
C TYR A 177 -11.64 6.15 4.72
N GLY A 178 -11.89 4.84 4.75
CA GLY A 178 -12.47 4.12 3.64
C GLY A 178 -12.26 2.63 3.74
N GLU A 179 -12.66 1.94 2.69
CA GLU A 179 -12.73 0.49 2.61
C GLU A 179 -11.89 0.00 1.44
N ILE A 180 -11.30 -1.18 1.61
CA ILE A 180 -10.46 -1.86 0.64
C ILE A 180 -11.20 -3.09 0.15
N TYR A 181 -11.33 -3.21 -1.16
CA TYR A 181 -12.01 -4.31 -1.83
C TYR A 181 -11.06 -5.09 -2.73
N ASP A 182 -11.35 -6.37 -2.87
CA ASP A 182 -10.68 -7.23 -3.84
C ASP A 182 -10.92 -6.73 -5.27
N ASN A 183 -9.86 -6.67 -6.08
CA ASN A 183 -9.99 -6.39 -7.51
C ASN A 183 -10.03 -7.70 -8.30
N LYS A 184 -11.23 -8.10 -8.74
CA LYS A 184 -11.44 -9.26 -9.62
C LYS A 184 -11.61 -8.88 -11.10
N GLY A 185 -11.62 -7.58 -11.40
CA GLY A 185 -11.81 -7.07 -12.76
C GLY A 185 -10.49 -6.69 -13.42
N GLU A 186 -10.55 -6.37 -14.71
CA GLU A 186 -9.40 -5.82 -15.45
C GLU A 186 -8.97 -4.45 -14.93
N LYS A 187 -9.90 -3.69 -14.33
CA LYS A 187 -9.64 -2.37 -13.78
C LYS A 187 -10.15 -2.28 -12.35
N SER A 188 -9.32 -1.70 -11.50
CA SER A 188 -9.67 -1.32 -10.15
C SER A 188 -10.64 -0.15 -10.15
N LYS A 189 -11.57 -0.15 -9.21
CA LYS A 189 -12.66 0.82 -9.13
C LYS A 189 -12.48 1.71 -7.91
N ILE A 190 -12.64 3.01 -8.11
CA ILE A 190 -12.58 4.01 -7.04
C ILE A 190 -13.98 4.54 -6.80
N TYR A 191 -14.47 4.28 -5.59
CA TYR A 191 -15.76 4.72 -5.11
C TYR A 191 -15.58 5.85 -4.08
N ILE A 192 -16.55 6.76 -4.04
CA ILE A 192 -16.70 7.75 -2.97
C ILE A 192 -18.13 7.61 -2.44
N ASN A 193 -18.26 7.34 -1.14
CA ASN A 193 -19.54 7.08 -0.48
C ASN A 193 -20.40 6.05 -1.26
N GLY A 194 -19.75 5.05 -1.84
CA GLY A 194 -20.39 3.99 -2.63
C GLY A 194 -20.68 4.33 -4.10
N LEU A 195 -20.42 5.54 -4.60
CA LEU A 195 -20.54 5.89 -6.03
C LEU A 195 -19.19 5.78 -6.76
N LEU A 196 -19.17 5.12 -7.92
CA LEU A 196 -18.02 4.99 -8.80
C LEU A 196 -17.67 6.33 -9.44
N VAL A 197 -16.45 6.80 -9.21
CA VAL A 197 -15.95 8.10 -9.69
C VAL A 197 -14.71 8.00 -10.58
N ALA A 198 -14.02 6.85 -10.56
CA ALA A 198 -12.86 6.59 -11.41
C ALA A 198 -12.59 5.08 -11.51
N THR A 199 -11.84 4.71 -12.55
CA THR A 199 -11.30 3.36 -12.75
C THR A 199 -9.82 3.45 -13.04
N GLU A 200 -9.03 2.57 -12.45
CA GLU A 200 -7.58 2.53 -12.55
C GLU A 200 -7.12 1.19 -13.13
N GLU A 201 -6.18 1.23 -14.07
CA GLU A 201 -5.75 0.04 -14.81
C GLU A 201 -4.77 -0.82 -14.02
N ASN A 202 -3.88 -0.19 -13.26
CA ASN A 202 -2.76 -0.87 -12.60
C ASN A 202 -2.81 -0.74 -11.07
N PHE A 203 -3.99 -0.73 -10.48
CA PHE A 203 -4.14 -0.76 -9.01
C PHE A 203 -4.45 -2.19 -8.55
N LEU A 204 -3.80 -2.62 -7.48
CA LEU A 204 -3.98 -3.93 -6.87
C LEU A 204 -5.37 -4.11 -6.24
N PHE A 205 -5.93 -3.03 -5.68
CA PHE A 205 -7.22 -3.07 -5.00
C PHE A 205 -8.23 -2.05 -5.55
N SER A 206 -9.50 -2.32 -5.30
CA SER A 206 -10.56 -1.32 -5.43
C SER A 206 -10.80 -0.64 -4.09
N TYR A 207 -11.22 0.63 -4.10
CA TYR A 207 -11.33 1.43 -2.87
C TYR A 207 -12.68 2.12 -2.79
N ASN A 208 -13.26 2.20 -1.60
CA ASN A 208 -14.38 3.09 -1.30
C ASN A 208 -13.96 4.11 -0.26
N ILE A 209 -13.88 5.37 -0.66
CA ILE A 209 -13.53 6.48 0.23
C ILE A 209 -14.81 6.93 0.94
N THR A 210 -14.88 6.69 2.24
CA THR A 210 -16.03 7.07 3.09
C THR A 210 -15.81 8.41 3.78
N LYS A 211 -14.55 8.85 3.97
CA LYS A 211 -14.22 10.18 4.51
C LYS A 211 -13.53 11.06 3.48
N THR A 212 -14.26 12.01 2.93
CA THR A 212 -13.76 12.91 1.88
C THR A 212 -12.82 13.99 2.42
N ASN A 213 -11.77 14.35 1.67
CA ASN A 213 -10.91 15.50 1.99
C ASN A 213 -11.26 16.71 1.11
N SER A 214 -10.67 17.88 1.40
CA SER A 214 -10.93 19.10 0.63
C SER A 214 -10.57 19.00 -0.86
N LYS A 215 -9.55 18.20 -1.24
CA LYS A 215 -9.17 17.97 -2.64
C LYS A 215 -10.26 17.19 -3.39
N ILE A 216 -10.74 16.10 -2.81
CA ILE A 216 -11.84 15.28 -3.34
C ILE A 216 -13.11 16.13 -3.46
N ARG A 217 -13.45 16.90 -2.42
CA ARG A 217 -14.62 17.80 -2.43
C ARG A 217 -14.52 18.80 -3.58
N LYS A 218 -13.37 19.46 -3.77
CA LYS A 218 -13.16 20.39 -4.90
C LYS A 218 -13.24 19.71 -6.27
N ALA A 219 -12.81 18.45 -6.37
CA ALA A 219 -12.86 17.70 -7.63
C ALA A 219 -14.29 17.28 -8.00
N LEU A 220 -15.09 16.88 -7.01
CA LEU A 220 -16.52 16.57 -7.17
C LEU A 220 -17.37 17.81 -7.46
N ASN A 221 -16.93 18.99 -6.99
CA ASN A 221 -17.66 20.24 -7.15
C ASN A 221 -17.59 20.85 -8.55
N ARG A 222 -16.74 20.34 -9.43
CA ARG A 222 -16.81 20.61 -10.86
C ARG A 222 -17.75 19.56 -11.43
N GLU A 223 -18.71 19.93 -12.29
CA GLU A 223 -19.76 19.08 -12.93
C GLU A 223 -19.23 17.87 -13.76
N ARG A 224 -18.13 17.27 -13.34
CA ARG A 224 -17.39 16.22 -14.01
C ARG A 224 -17.83 14.90 -13.41
N THR A 225 -18.21 13.99 -14.29
CA THR A 225 -18.52 12.60 -13.95
C THR A 225 -17.32 11.82 -13.42
N ASN A 226 -16.09 12.27 -13.71
CA ASN A 226 -14.86 11.58 -13.35
C ASN A 226 -13.92 12.44 -12.49
N VAL A 227 -13.38 11.83 -11.45
CA VAL A 227 -12.40 12.43 -10.54
C VAL A 227 -10.99 12.03 -10.95
N GLY A 228 -10.10 13.01 -11.15
CA GLY A 228 -8.71 12.74 -11.55
C GLY A 228 -7.89 12.07 -10.43
N ARG A 229 -6.93 11.21 -10.82
CA ARG A 229 -6.07 10.42 -9.92
C ARG A 229 -5.51 11.21 -8.72
N GLN A 230 -4.98 12.40 -8.99
CA GLN A 230 -4.38 13.28 -7.99
C GLN A 230 -5.32 13.67 -6.84
N ALA A 231 -6.64 13.66 -7.04
CA ALA A 231 -7.59 14.06 -6.01
C ALA A 231 -7.74 12.99 -4.92
N TYR A 232 -7.70 11.71 -5.28
CA TYR A 232 -7.97 10.61 -4.36
C TYR A 232 -6.70 9.86 -3.90
N THR A 233 -5.56 9.97 -4.60
CA THR A 233 -4.31 9.23 -4.28
C THR A 233 -3.89 9.38 -2.82
N ASP A 234 -3.90 10.61 -2.28
CA ASP A 234 -3.49 10.86 -0.89
C ASP A 234 -4.38 10.12 0.11
N ARG A 235 -5.67 10.00 -0.21
CA ARG A 235 -6.64 9.33 0.66
C ARG A 235 -6.50 7.81 0.58
N ILE A 236 -6.23 7.26 -0.60
CA ILE A 236 -5.93 5.83 -0.77
C ILE A 236 -4.67 5.45 0.01
N LYS A 237 -3.60 6.27 -0.07
CA LYS A 237 -2.39 6.07 0.75
C LYS A 237 -2.72 6.00 2.23
N GLN A 238 -3.55 6.91 2.74
CA GLN A 238 -3.96 6.89 4.15
C GLN A 238 -4.80 5.67 4.53
N ILE A 239 -5.67 5.18 3.64
CA ILE A 239 -6.42 3.93 3.84
C ILE A 239 -5.44 2.76 3.99
N LEU A 240 -4.45 2.66 3.11
CA LEU A 240 -3.46 1.58 3.12
C LEU A 240 -2.47 1.68 4.29
N LEU A 241 -2.06 2.88 4.70
CA LEU A 241 -1.17 3.09 5.85
C LEU A 241 -1.84 2.80 7.20
N ILE A 242 -3.17 2.78 7.27
CA ILE A 242 -3.91 2.40 8.48
C ILE A 242 -4.34 0.93 8.44
N SER A 243 -4.34 0.32 7.25
CA SER A 243 -4.69 -1.09 7.05
C SER A 243 -3.81 -2.00 7.90
N LYS A 244 -4.46 -2.92 8.62
CA LYS A 244 -3.82 -3.94 9.46
C LYS A 244 -4.23 -5.35 9.03
N SER A 245 -5.16 -5.51 8.09
CA SER A 245 -5.64 -6.81 7.66
C SER A 245 -4.50 -7.65 7.07
N GLU A 246 -4.33 -8.87 7.59
CA GLU A 246 -3.36 -9.81 7.04
C GLU A 246 -3.58 -10.06 5.54
N ARG A 247 -4.84 -10.11 5.10
CA ARG A 247 -5.17 -10.34 3.68
C ARG A 247 -4.70 -9.20 2.78
N VAL A 248 -4.69 -7.97 3.26
CA VAL A 248 -4.22 -6.79 2.51
C VAL A 248 -2.69 -6.76 2.51
N ILE A 249 -2.07 -6.94 3.69
CA ILE A 249 -0.61 -6.94 3.83
C ILE A 249 0.04 -8.07 3.03
N ASP A 250 -0.46 -9.30 3.13
CA ASP A 250 0.11 -10.44 2.39
C ASP A 250 0.02 -10.23 0.88
N ARG A 251 -1.06 -9.59 0.38
CA ARG A 251 -1.20 -9.25 -1.03
C ARG A 251 -0.23 -8.14 -1.47
N LEU A 252 -0.04 -7.11 -0.66
CA LEU A 252 0.96 -6.07 -0.91
C LEU A 252 2.37 -6.65 -0.94
N VAL A 253 2.71 -7.56 -0.01
CA VAL A 253 4.03 -8.21 0.03
C VAL A 253 4.25 -9.07 -1.21
N ASN A 254 3.27 -9.89 -1.60
CA ASN A 254 3.38 -10.68 -2.84
C ASN A 254 3.55 -9.77 -4.07
N ASP A 255 2.89 -8.62 -4.10
CA ASP A 255 3.01 -7.65 -5.18
C ASP A 255 4.40 -6.98 -5.24
N ILE A 256 5.03 -6.77 -4.07
CA ILE A 256 6.43 -6.30 -3.98
C ILE A 256 7.39 -7.35 -4.56
N GLU A 257 7.16 -8.64 -4.27
CA GLU A 257 8.00 -9.73 -4.81
C GLU A 257 7.90 -9.83 -6.35
N GLU A 258 6.78 -9.41 -6.96
CA GLU A 258 6.58 -9.39 -8.41
C GLU A 258 7.11 -8.12 -9.10
N ASP A 259 7.62 -7.12 -8.36
CA ASP A 259 8.18 -5.86 -8.90
C ASP A 259 9.33 -6.09 -9.87
N GLU A 260 10.26 -6.99 -9.51
CA GLU A 260 11.38 -7.33 -10.36
C GLU A 260 10.96 -8.07 -11.65
N ARG A 261 9.76 -8.66 -11.67
CA ARG A 261 9.20 -9.32 -12.85
C ARG A 261 8.36 -8.37 -13.72
N GLY A 262 8.19 -7.12 -13.29
CA GLY A 262 7.41 -6.11 -14.02
C GLY A 262 5.89 -6.33 -14.00
N HIS A 263 5.39 -7.15 -13.07
CA HIS A 263 3.95 -7.45 -12.93
C HIS A 263 3.32 -6.73 -11.73
N SER A 264 3.93 -5.65 -11.29
CA SER A 264 3.62 -4.97 -10.03
C SER A 264 2.68 -3.78 -10.23
N HIS A 265 1.88 -3.48 -9.21
CA HIS A 265 0.88 -2.43 -9.26
C HIS A 265 1.42 -1.04 -8.88
N ASP A 266 0.61 0.01 -9.05
CA ASP A 266 1.09 1.36 -8.75
C ASP A 266 1.22 1.64 -7.25
N GLU A 267 0.53 0.87 -6.40
CA GLU A 267 0.59 1.02 -4.94
C GLU A 267 1.99 0.78 -4.37
N ILE A 268 2.73 -0.24 -4.83
CA ILE A 268 4.07 -0.55 -4.30
C ILE A 268 5.14 0.46 -4.73
N LYS A 269 4.86 1.27 -5.76
CA LYS A 269 5.73 2.40 -6.15
C LYS A 269 5.72 3.49 -5.07
N TRP A 270 4.68 3.53 -4.23
CA TRP A 270 4.66 4.41 -3.07
C TRP A 270 5.43 3.78 -1.92
N VAL A 271 6.69 4.18 -1.77
CA VAL A 271 7.63 3.58 -0.80
C VAL A 271 7.10 3.52 0.64
N GLU A 272 6.25 4.47 1.04
CA GLU A 272 5.60 4.46 2.36
C GLU A 272 4.69 3.23 2.56
N ILE A 273 4.00 2.80 1.50
CA ILE A 273 3.14 1.60 1.53
C ILE A 273 3.99 0.35 1.58
N SER A 274 5.01 0.25 0.74
CA SER A 274 5.89 -0.92 0.73
C SER A 274 6.60 -1.08 2.08
N LYS A 275 7.02 0.04 2.69
CA LYS A 275 7.53 0.06 4.07
C LYS A 275 6.47 -0.45 5.05
N HIS A 276 5.25 0.09 5.01
CA HIS A 276 4.15 -0.34 5.90
C HIS A 276 3.86 -1.83 5.81
N ALA A 277 3.83 -2.38 4.59
CA ALA A 277 3.66 -3.81 4.35
C ALA A 277 4.79 -4.64 4.97
N CYS A 278 6.05 -4.27 4.74
CA CYS A 278 7.21 -4.95 5.33
C CYS A 278 7.22 -4.87 6.87
N THR A 279 6.93 -3.69 7.43
CA THR A 279 6.85 -3.47 8.89
C THR A 279 5.80 -4.38 9.53
N HIS A 280 4.62 -4.53 8.91
CA HIS A 280 3.59 -5.44 9.42
C HIS A 280 3.92 -6.92 9.25
N LEU A 281 4.61 -7.28 8.18
CA LEU A 281 5.03 -8.66 7.95
C LEU A 281 6.10 -9.08 8.97
N ASN A 282 7.07 -8.21 9.24
CA ASN A 282 8.13 -8.42 10.23
C ASN A 282 7.58 -8.67 11.64
N SER A 283 6.56 -7.91 12.04
CA SER A 283 5.97 -8.03 13.38
C SER A 283 5.09 -9.27 13.55
N ARG A 284 4.94 -10.12 12.53
CA ARG A 284 3.98 -11.25 12.55
C ARG A 284 4.60 -12.57 12.15
N LYS A 285 5.51 -12.53 11.18
CA LYS A 285 6.12 -13.71 10.57
C LYS A 285 7.62 -13.60 10.72
N ASN A 286 8.28 -14.75 10.90
CA ASN A 286 9.72 -14.83 10.94
C ASN A 286 10.28 -14.66 9.51
N VAL A 287 10.59 -13.41 9.13
CA VAL A 287 10.97 -13.05 7.75
C VAL A 287 12.31 -12.35 7.70
N ILE A 288 12.97 -12.43 6.54
CA ILE A 288 14.14 -11.62 6.20
C ILE A 288 13.89 -10.94 4.86
N PHE A 289 14.15 -9.62 4.80
CA PHE A 289 13.96 -8.83 3.59
C PHE A 289 15.30 -8.66 2.88
N LEU A 290 15.39 -9.14 1.64
CA LEU A 290 16.61 -9.14 0.84
C LEU A 290 16.35 -8.63 -0.57
N THR A 291 17.36 -8.03 -1.19
CA THR A 291 17.32 -7.68 -2.62
C THR A 291 17.83 -8.86 -3.46
N SER A 292 17.48 -8.91 -4.74
CA SER A 292 17.99 -9.99 -5.61
C SER A 292 19.52 -10.04 -5.69
N GLU A 293 20.18 -8.88 -5.63
CA GLU A 293 21.65 -8.81 -5.57
C GLU A 293 22.20 -9.44 -4.29
N GLN A 294 21.58 -9.16 -3.13
CA GLN A 294 21.98 -9.75 -1.86
C GLN A 294 21.78 -11.27 -1.84
N ILE A 295 20.70 -11.77 -2.46
CA ILE A 295 20.42 -13.20 -2.56
C ILE A 295 21.48 -13.91 -3.42
N GLN A 296 21.86 -13.30 -4.55
CA GLN A 296 22.88 -13.87 -5.45
C GLN A 296 24.26 -13.89 -4.82
N ASN A 297 24.64 -12.81 -4.11
CA ASN A 297 25.97 -12.68 -3.53
C ASN A 297 26.16 -13.48 -2.23
N ASN A 298 25.08 -13.83 -1.53
CA ASN A 298 25.13 -14.47 -0.19
C ASN A 298 24.29 -15.75 -0.14
N PHE A 299 24.39 -16.58 -1.19
CA PHE A 299 23.55 -17.77 -1.36
C PHE A 299 23.59 -18.72 -0.15
N SER A 300 24.77 -18.96 0.44
CA SER A 300 24.93 -19.84 1.61
C SER A 300 24.13 -19.34 2.83
N THR A 301 24.20 -18.04 3.13
CA THR A 301 23.47 -17.43 4.24
C THR A 301 21.96 -17.44 4.02
N VAL A 302 21.52 -17.26 2.78
CA VAL A 302 20.10 -17.34 2.41
C VAL A 302 19.58 -18.77 2.54
N ASP A 303 20.39 -19.77 2.17
CA ASP A 303 20.04 -21.18 2.31
C ASP A 303 19.96 -21.59 3.80
N ASP A 304 20.91 -21.14 4.62
CA ASP A 304 20.86 -21.28 6.08
C ASP A 304 19.54 -20.72 6.63
N ALA A 305 19.18 -19.47 6.28
CA ALA A 305 17.95 -18.83 6.75
C ALA A 305 16.69 -19.62 6.36
N ARG A 306 16.65 -20.17 5.14
CA ARG A 306 15.55 -21.03 4.68
C ARG A 306 15.48 -22.33 5.46
N SER A 307 16.64 -22.95 5.76
CA SER A 307 16.72 -24.18 6.56
C SER A 307 16.24 -23.98 8.01
N GLU A 308 16.42 -22.77 8.55
CA GLU A 308 15.94 -22.34 9.87
C GLU A 308 14.44 -21.96 9.86
N GLY A 309 13.76 -22.07 8.71
CA GLY A 309 12.34 -21.76 8.58
C GLY A 309 12.02 -20.27 8.46
N ILE A 310 13.02 -19.42 8.18
CA ILE A 310 12.83 -17.98 7.96
C ILE A 310 12.35 -17.77 6.52
N LYS A 311 11.24 -17.04 6.33
CA LYS A 311 10.75 -16.70 4.99
C LYS A 311 11.60 -15.56 4.41
N VAL A 312 12.23 -15.84 3.27
CA VAL A 312 12.97 -14.82 2.49
C VAL A 312 11.98 -14.06 1.61
N VAL A 313 11.89 -12.75 1.78
CA VAL A 313 11.05 -11.85 0.99
C VAL A 313 11.95 -10.98 0.13
N THR A 314 11.78 -11.08 -1.19
CA THR A 314 12.55 -10.26 -2.14
C THR A 314 11.94 -8.88 -2.24
N ILE A 315 12.76 -7.83 -2.08
CA ILE A 315 12.31 -6.43 -2.15
C ILE A 315 13.21 -5.58 -3.06
N PRO A 316 12.67 -4.51 -3.67
CA PRO A 316 13.48 -3.57 -4.43
C PRO A 316 14.50 -2.83 -3.57
N ASN A 317 15.65 -2.46 -4.17
CA ASN A 317 16.71 -1.68 -3.52
C ASN A 317 16.21 -0.38 -2.86
N THR A 318 15.21 0.27 -3.46
CA THR A 318 14.60 1.50 -2.93
C THR A 318 13.86 1.28 -1.60
N VAL A 319 13.22 0.13 -1.45
CA VAL A 319 12.54 -0.28 -0.22
C VAL A 319 13.58 -0.73 0.81
N ALA A 320 14.55 -1.55 0.41
CA ALA A 320 15.62 -2.06 1.26
C ALA A 320 16.36 -0.92 1.99
N ASN A 321 16.73 0.13 1.27
CA ASN A 321 17.43 1.29 1.83
C ASN A 321 16.58 2.06 2.86
N LYS A 322 15.24 2.05 2.75
CA LYS A 322 14.37 2.76 3.70
C LYS A 322 14.01 1.93 4.93
N ILE A 323 14.10 0.60 4.85
CA ILE A 323 13.77 -0.28 5.96
C ILE A 323 14.98 -0.66 6.82
N LYS A 324 16.22 -0.49 6.32
CA LYS A 324 17.47 -0.89 6.99
C LYS A 324 17.55 -0.45 8.47
N ASP A 325 17.20 0.80 8.77
CA ASP A 325 17.24 1.37 10.13
C ASP A 325 15.85 1.51 10.76
N SER A 326 14.84 0.87 10.18
CA SER A 326 13.47 0.98 10.66
C SER A 326 13.13 -0.11 11.66
N LYS A 327 12.27 0.23 12.62
CA LYS A 327 11.67 -0.70 13.56
C LYS A 327 10.26 -1.08 13.10
N ASP A 328 9.83 -2.26 13.49
CA ASP A 328 8.46 -2.71 13.32
C ASP A 328 7.51 -2.09 14.36
N PHE A 329 6.23 -2.46 14.30
CA PHE A 329 5.21 -1.97 15.24
C PHE A 329 5.38 -2.50 16.67
N GLU A 330 6.19 -3.53 16.88
CA GLU A 330 6.53 -4.09 18.19
C GLU A 330 7.86 -3.54 18.74
N GLY A 331 8.57 -2.72 17.94
CA GLY A 331 9.85 -2.13 18.30
C GLY A 331 11.06 -3.00 17.95
N ASN A 332 10.85 -4.14 17.30
CA ASN A 332 11.93 -4.99 16.80
C ASN A 332 12.53 -4.37 15.55
N GLN A 333 13.82 -4.58 15.32
CA GLN A 333 14.46 -4.13 14.09
C GLN A 333 13.92 -4.94 12.91
N ILE A 334 13.66 -4.27 11.78
CA ILE A 334 13.28 -4.98 10.55
C ILE A 334 14.49 -5.78 10.10
N ARG A 335 14.33 -7.11 10.00
CA ARG A 335 15.46 -8.00 9.75
C ARG A 335 15.91 -7.93 8.30
N GLY A 336 17.05 -7.28 8.08
CA GLY A 336 17.81 -7.35 6.83
C GLY A 336 18.94 -8.37 6.89
N LEU A 337 19.76 -8.42 5.84
CA LEU A 337 20.93 -9.30 5.77
C LEU A 337 21.91 -9.04 6.93
N GLU A 338 22.25 -7.77 7.17
CA GLU A 338 23.20 -7.36 8.23
C GLU A 338 22.69 -7.74 9.62
N THR A 339 21.43 -7.43 9.94
CA THR A 339 20.81 -7.79 11.23
C THR A 339 20.79 -9.30 11.44
N TYR A 340 20.49 -10.08 10.40
CA TYR A 340 20.55 -11.54 10.49
C TYR A 340 21.98 -12.06 10.72
N PHE A 341 22.97 -11.47 10.07
CA PHE A 341 24.39 -11.79 10.33
C PHE A 341 24.80 -11.42 11.76
N GLU A 342 24.42 -10.26 12.26
CA GLU A 342 24.68 -9.84 13.63
C GLU A 342 24.04 -10.80 14.63
N GLU A 343 22.75 -11.14 14.46
CA GLU A 343 22.06 -12.13 15.32
C GLU A 343 22.78 -13.49 15.34
N LYS A 344 23.21 -13.99 14.17
CA LYS A 344 23.94 -15.24 14.05
C LYS A 344 25.33 -15.18 14.68
N ASN A 345 26.03 -14.06 14.53
CA ASN A 345 27.37 -13.85 15.08
C ASN A 345 27.36 -13.56 16.58
N SER A 346 26.31 -12.93 17.12
CA SER A 346 26.14 -12.68 18.57
C SER A 346 25.81 -13.96 19.34
N ASN A 347 25.06 -14.89 18.73
CA ASN A 347 24.75 -16.19 19.31
C ASN A 347 25.84 -17.25 19.08
N TYR A 348 26.96 -16.88 18.48
CA TYR A 348 28.04 -17.81 18.16
C TYR A 348 28.97 -18.04 19.36
N GLU A 349 28.99 -19.25 19.89
CA GLU A 349 29.97 -19.66 20.90
C GLU A 349 31.19 -20.32 20.23
N TYR A 350 32.38 -19.77 20.49
CA TYR A 350 33.63 -20.38 20.05
C TYR A 350 33.91 -21.65 20.84
N THR A 351 34.31 -22.71 20.14
CA THR A 351 34.86 -23.91 20.80
C THR A 351 36.38 -23.76 20.90
N PHE A 352 36.83 -23.14 21.98
CA PHE A 352 38.26 -22.98 22.26
C PHE A 352 38.91 -24.30 22.64
N ILE A 353 40.11 -24.53 22.13
CA ILE A 353 40.93 -25.70 22.44
C ILE A 353 42.09 -25.24 23.31
N ASP A 354 42.29 -25.91 24.45
CA ASP A 354 43.45 -25.68 25.31
C ASP A 354 44.72 -26.15 24.59
N GLU A 355 45.84 -25.47 24.81
CA GLU A 355 47.14 -25.82 24.24
C GLU A 355 47.52 -27.29 24.51
N LYS A 356 47.03 -27.87 25.62
CA LYS A 356 47.25 -29.27 25.98
C LYS A 356 46.62 -30.27 25.01
N ASP A 357 45.50 -29.91 24.39
CA ASP A 357 44.70 -30.76 23.51
C ASP A 357 45.09 -30.64 22.03
N LEU A 358 46.06 -29.77 21.71
CA LEU A 358 46.71 -29.70 20.41
C LEU A 358 47.63 -30.91 20.18
N SER A 359 47.73 -31.35 18.92
CA SER A 359 48.72 -32.37 18.52
C SER A 359 50.14 -31.84 18.64
N ASP A 360 51.13 -32.74 18.67
CA ASP A 360 52.54 -32.35 18.82
C ASP A 360 53.03 -31.44 17.68
N GLU A 361 52.54 -31.66 16.45
CA GLU A 361 52.85 -30.82 15.27
C GLU A 361 52.21 -29.42 15.39
N GLU A 362 50.95 -29.35 15.84
CA GLU A 362 50.24 -28.07 16.08
C GLU A 362 50.89 -27.27 17.22
N LYS A 363 51.30 -27.95 18.30
CA LYS A 363 52.05 -27.36 19.41
C LYS A 363 53.39 -26.79 18.95
N GLU A 364 54.10 -27.49 18.08
CA GLU A 364 55.37 -26.98 17.55
C GLU A 364 55.17 -25.65 16.80
N ILE A 365 54.13 -25.55 15.98
CA ILE A 365 53.81 -24.32 15.23
C ILE A 365 53.34 -23.23 16.19
N PHE A 366 52.44 -23.55 17.13
CA PHE A 366 51.94 -22.59 18.11
C PHE A 366 53.04 -22.07 19.05
N SER A 367 54.03 -22.90 19.41
CA SER A 367 55.18 -22.45 20.23
C SER A 367 56.03 -21.36 19.56
N LYS A 368 55.90 -21.18 18.23
CA LYS A 368 56.62 -20.16 17.46
C LYS A 368 55.92 -18.79 17.49
N THR A 369 54.74 -18.68 18.12
CA THR A 369 53.97 -17.43 18.27
C THR A 369 54.82 -16.26 18.77
N GLU A 370 55.53 -16.44 19.88
CA GLU A 370 56.38 -15.39 20.45
C GLU A 370 57.55 -15.02 19.52
N LYS A 371 58.08 -15.98 18.75
CA LYS A 371 59.11 -15.69 17.74
C LYS A 371 58.54 -14.82 16.62
N ILE A 372 57.34 -15.13 16.12
CA ILE A 372 56.66 -14.36 15.07
C ILE A 372 56.35 -12.93 15.56
N ILE A 373 55.82 -12.79 16.77
CA ILE A 373 55.55 -11.48 17.38
C ILE A 373 56.84 -10.67 17.57
N ASN A 374 57.93 -11.31 18.00
CA ASN A 374 59.22 -10.65 18.13
C ASN A 374 59.79 -10.19 16.79
N LEU A 375 59.47 -10.84 15.67
CA LEU A 375 59.86 -10.35 14.34
C LEU A 375 59.24 -8.99 14.02
N ILE A 376 58.03 -8.67 14.50
CA ILE A 376 57.40 -7.37 14.19
C ILE A 376 57.67 -6.26 15.21
N GLY A 377 58.55 -6.50 16.19
CA GLY A 377 58.93 -5.49 17.19
C GLY A 377 58.30 -5.70 18.56
N GLY A 378 57.69 -6.86 18.79
CA GLY A 378 57.12 -7.24 20.08
C GLY A 378 55.60 -7.17 20.09
N ARG A 379 55.04 -7.57 21.23
CA ARG A 379 53.60 -7.73 21.43
C ARG A 379 52.91 -6.37 21.55
N PRO A 380 51.85 -6.09 20.77
CA PRO A 380 51.03 -4.89 20.95
C PRO A 380 50.50 -4.84 22.40
N SER A 381 50.58 -3.69 23.06
CA SER A 381 50.14 -3.53 24.46
C SER A 381 48.65 -3.77 24.66
N ILE A 382 47.88 -3.70 23.58
CA ILE A 382 46.45 -3.93 23.56
C ILE A 382 46.08 -5.42 23.52
N LEU A 383 47.01 -6.33 23.17
CA LEU A 383 46.74 -7.78 23.01
C LEU A 383 46.96 -8.58 24.30
N ARG A 384 45.89 -9.11 24.89
CA ARG A 384 45.88 -9.91 26.12
C ARG A 384 46.12 -11.40 25.91
N GLU A 385 45.56 -12.00 24.88
CA GLU A 385 45.69 -13.43 24.62
C GLU A 385 45.51 -13.80 23.14
N ILE A 386 46.04 -14.95 22.75
CA ILE A 386 45.87 -15.57 21.44
C ILE A 386 45.27 -16.94 21.70
N LEU A 387 44.08 -17.21 21.17
CA LEU A 387 43.33 -18.44 21.37
C LEU A 387 43.20 -19.20 20.06
N ILE A 388 43.13 -20.52 20.16
CA ILE A 388 42.84 -21.40 19.03
C ILE A 388 41.40 -21.90 19.17
N SER A 389 40.63 -21.76 18.10
CA SER A 389 39.24 -22.25 18.05
C SER A 389 39.08 -23.29 16.95
N GLU A 390 38.28 -24.32 17.22
CA GLU A 390 37.88 -25.30 16.20
C GLU A 390 36.86 -24.71 15.23
N THR A 391 36.04 -23.79 15.73
CA THR A 391 34.92 -23.17 15.03
C THR A 391 35.14 -21.65 14.94
N MET A 392 34.87 -21.04 13.79
CA MET A 392 35.02 -19.59 13.58
C MET A 392 33.71 -18.95 13.10
N LYS A 393 33.53 -17.67 13.43
CA LYS A 393 32.44 -16.85 12.88
C LYS A 393 32.55 -16.82 11.35
N ARG A 394 31.41 -16.79 10.67
CA ARG A 394 31.38 -16.57 9.22
C ARG A 394 31.39 -15.07 8.96
N ASP A 395 32.16 -14.65 7.96
CA ASP A 395 32.07 -13.30 7.41
C ASP A 395 30.69 -13.08 6.73
N ILE A 396 30.33 -11.84 6.46
CA ILE A 396 29.17 -11.39 5.67
C ILE A 396 29.06 -12.10 4.32
N ARG A 397 30.16 -12.62 3.78
CA ARG A 397 30.19 -13.39 2.53
C ARG A 397 29.95 -14.90 2.72
N GLY A 398 29.67 -15.33 3.95
CA GLY A 398 29.42 -16.74 4.30
C GLY A 398 30.66 -17.63 4.33
N TYR A 399 31.87 -17.05 4.26
CA TYR A 399 33.12 -17.78 4.42
C TYR A 399 33.52 -17.81 5.90
N ASP A 400 34.00 -18.95 6.37
CA ASP A 400 34.59 -19.04 7.71
C ASP A 400 35.83 -18.14 7.79
N THR A 401 35.91 -17.29 8.81
CA THR A 401 37.10 -16.49 9.04
C THR A 401 38.26 -17.39 9.47
N LYS A 402 39.48 -17.11 8.98
CA LYS A 402 40.68 -17.88 9.35
C LYS A 402 41.29 -17.37 10.65
N GLY A 403 41.11 -16.09 10.93
CA GLY A 403 41.48 -15.39 12.16
C GLY A 403 40.47 -14.27 12.46
N LEU A 404 40.45 -13.81 13.70
CA LEU A 404 39.68 -12.64 14.12
C LEU A 404 40.36 -11.93 15.29
N TRP A 405 40.61 -10.64 15.14
CA TRP A 405 40.92 -9.72 16.23
C TRP A 405 39.62 -9.23 16.91
N GLU A 406 39.48 -9.47 18.22
CA GLU A 406 38.38 -8.94 19.05
C GLU A 406 38.90 -7.79 19.94
N PRO A 407 38.61 -6.52 19.60
CA PRO A 407 39.11 -5.35 20.34
C PRO A 407 38.59 -5.27 21.78
N ASP A 408 37.34 -5.68 22.01
CA ASP A 408 36.66 -5.57 23.32
C ASP A 408 37.30 -6.50 24.36
N GLU A 409 37.47 -7.78 24.00
CA GLU A 409 38.13 -8.79 24.83
C GLU A 409 39.65 -8.76 24.70
N LYS A 410 40.18 -7.93 23.79
CA LYS A 410 41.61 -7.73 23.55
C LYS A 410 42.34 -9.02 23.18
N ARG A 411 41.72 -9.87 22.36
CA ARG A 411 42.25 -11.19 22.01
C ARG A 411 42.21 -11.47 20.51
N ILE A 412 43.14 -12.29 20.04
CA ILE A 412 43.14 -12.82 18.67
C ILE A 412 42.67 -14.28 18.73
N ILE A 413 41.72 -14.65 17.87
CA ILE A 413 41.24 -16.02 17.72
C ILE A 413 41.71 -16.52 16.35
N ILE A 414 42.38 -17.67 16.31
CA ILE A 414 42.85 -18.31 15.07
C ILE A 414 42.20 -19.68 14.93
N ARG A 415 41.76 -20.01 13.72
CA ARG A 415 41.18 -21.32 13.45
C ARG A 415 42.25 -22.42 13.50
N ARG A 416 41.95 -23.54 14.15
CA ARG A 416 42.86 -24.69 14.31
C ARG A 416 43.47 -25.16 12.99
N ASP A 417 42.72 -25.16 11.90
CA ASP A 417 43.19 -25.61 10.59
C ASP A 417 44.38 -24.79 10.02
N GLN A 418 44.60 -23.56 10.53
CA GLN A 418 45.76 -22.74 10.16
C GLN A 418 47.06 -23.27 10.78
N LEU A 419 46.98 -24.10 11.82
CA LEU A 419 48.14 -24.76 12.44
C LEU A 419 48.69 -25.95 11.62
N LYS A 420 48.15 -26.21 10.41
CA LYS A 420 48.70 -27.25 9.51
C LYS A 420 50.08 -26.87 8.94
N HIS A 421 50.30 -25.59 8.71
CA HIS A 421 51.55 -25.07 8.13
C HIS A 421 51.96 -23.78 8.83
N LEU A 422 53.25 -23.65 9.14
CA LEU A 422 53.79 -22.45 9.79
C LEU A 422 53.51 -21.17 8.98
N GLU A 423 53.56 -21.26 7.65
CA GLU A 423 53.26 -20.13 6.75
C GLU A 423 51.81 -19.65 6.91
N SER A 424 50.85 -20.58 6.92
CA SER A 424 49.42 -20.25 7.08
C SER A 424 49.14 -19.63 8.44
N TYR A 425 49.69 -20.23 9.51
CA TYR A 425 49.58 -19.70 10.86
C TYR A 425 50.21 -18.31 11.00
N ALA A 426 51.45 -18.14 10.53
CA ALA A 426 52.16 -16.87 10.62
C ALA A 426 51.48 -15.78 9.79
N GLY A 427 50.97 -16.10 8.60
CA GLY A 427 50.24 -15.17 7.75
C GLY A 427 48.98 -14.64 8.44
N VAL A 428 48.15 -15.53 8.99
CA VAL A 428 46.93 -15.13 9.70
C VAL A 428 47.26 -14.38 10.98
N LEU A 429 48.22 -14.85 11.78
CA LEU A 429 48.63 -14.16 13.00
C LEU A 429 49.14 -12.73 12.72
N LEU A 430 49.96 -12.54 11.68
CA LEU A 430 50.47 -11.23 11.30
C LEU A 430 49.37 -10.30 10.77
N HIS A 431 48.38 -10.85 10.04
CA HIS A 431 47.19 -10.13 9.59
C HIS A 431 46.38 -9.59 10.78
N GLU A 432 46.04 -10.45 11.74
CA GLU A 432 45.30 -10.03 12.93
C GLU A 432 46.09 -9.06 13.83
N LEU A 433 47.42 -9.22 13.90
CA LEU A 433 48.29 -8.27 14.60
C LEU A 433 48.34 -6.90 13.91
N ALA A 434 48.17 -6.83 12.60
CA ALA A 434 48.07 -5.57 11.87
C ALA A 434 46.77 -4.82 12.24
N HIS A 435 45.65 -5.53 12.40
CA HIS A 435 44.41 -4.95 12.96
C HIS A 435 44.63 -4.45 14.39
N ALA A 436 45.27 -5.25 15.25
CA ALA A 436 45.54 -4.88 16.64
C ALA A 436 46.47 -3.65 16.79
N ARG A 437 47.39 -3.42 15.85
CA ARG A 437 48.33 -2.27 15.86
C ARG A 437 47.74 -1.01 15.25
N SER A 438 47.07 -1.14 14.13
CA SER A 438 46.53 0.01 13.37
C SER A 438 45.14 0.44 13.83
N GLY A 439 44.36 -0.48 14.42
CA GLY A 439 42.94 -0.27 14.71
C GLY A 439 42.09 -0.10 13.44
N ALA A 440 42.60 -0.51 12.27
CA ALA A 440 41.95 -0.32 10.98
C ALA A 440 41.25 -1.59 10.51
N ASP A 441 40.13 -1.44 9.82
CA ASP A 441 39.40 -2.55 9.19
C ASP A 441 40.09 -3.04 7.91
N ASP A 442 39.73 -4.25 7.48
CA ASP A 442 40.16 -4.85 6.23
C ASP A 442 39.89 -3.94 5.01
N VAL A 443 40.76 -4.01 4.00
CA VAL A 443 40.65 -3.24 2.74
C VAL A 443 40.80 -1.72 2.93
N SER A 444 41.19 -1.26 4.12
CA SER A 444 41.52 0.16 4.34
C SER A 444 42.96 0.48 3.92
N ARG A 445 43.18 1.71 3.40
CA ARG A 445 44.54 2.18 3.06
C ARG A 445 45.48 2.16 4.27
N HIS A 446 44.95 2.36 5.48
CA HIS A 446 45.74 2.33 6.69
C HIS A 446 46.21 0.91 7.02
N PHE A 447 45.35 -0.08 6.85
CA PHE A 447 45.67 -1.50 7.02
C PHE A 447 46.74 -1.97 6.02
N GLU A 448 46.59 -1.64 4.74
CA GLU A 448 47.59 -1.98 3.69
C GLU A 448 48.98 -1.38 3.97
N LEU A 449 49.02 -0.15 4.49
CA LEU A 449 50.27 0.50 4.89
C LEU A 449 50.90 -0.20 6.10
N GLU A 450 50.10 -0.65 7.08
CA GLU A 450 50.61 -1.38 8.23
C GLU A 450 51.14 -2.76 7.82
N LEU A 451 50.42 -3.52 6.99
CA LEU A 451 50.93 -4.79 6.43
C LEU A 451 52.26 -4.59 5.69
N SER A 452 52.35 -3.54 4.85
CA SER A 452 53.58 -3.19 4.15
C SER A 452 54.72 -2.83 5.11
N ALA A 453 54.42 -2.13 6.21
CA ALA A 453 55.39 -1.81 7.24
C ALA A 453 55.87 -3.06 8.01
N LEU A 454 54.96 -3.98 8.35
CA LEU A 454 55.29 -5.26 8.99
C LEU A 454 56.23 -6.09 8.11
N LEU A 455 55.95 -6.18 6.80
CA LEU A 455 56.84 -6.86 5.84
C LEU A 455 58.24 -6.22 5.82
N GLY A 456 58.32 -4.89 5.87
CA GLY A 456 59.60 -4.16 5.94
C GLY A 456 60.40 -4.48 7.21
N ILE A 457 59.74 -4.49 8.38
CA ILE A 457 60.37 -4.81 9.67
C ILE A 457 60.89 -6.26 9.68
N ILE A 458 60.09 -7.19 9.15
CA ILE A 458 60.46 -8.60 9.05
C ILE A 458 61.69 -8.76 8.14
N ALA A 459 61.69 -8.13 6.96
CA ALA A 459 62.81 -8.18 6.03
C ALA A 459 64.10 -7.58 6.64
N GLU A 460 64.01 -6.44 7.32
CA GLU A 460 65.16 -5.81 8.00
C GLU A 460 65.76 -6.74 9.07
N LYS A 461 64.92 -7.35 9.91
CA LYS A 461 65.39 -8.25 10.96
C LYS A 461 65.97 -9.56 10.44
N ILE A 462 65.37 -10.13 9.40
CA ILE A 462 65.90 -11.36 8.79
C ILE A 462 67.27 -11.06 8.17
N ILE A 463 67.43 -9.96 7.43
CA ILE A 463 68.71 -9.58 6.82
C ILE A 463 69.77 -9.25 7.87
N ARG A 464 69.41 -8.61 8.99
CA ARG A 464 70.37 -8.27 10.05
C ARG A 464 70.78 -9.46 10.94
N ASN A 465 69.96 -10.50 11.00
CA ASN A 465 70.23 -11.71 11.77
C ASN A 465 70.68 -12.90 10.90
N SER A 466 70.81 -12.70 9.58
CA SER A 466 71.47 -13.61 8.63
C SER A 466 72.95 -13.24 8.52
#